data_AF-A0A2I0PPE4-F1
#
_entry.id   AF-A0A2I0PPE4-F1
#
_cell.length_a   1.000
_cell.length_b   1.000
_cell.length_c   1.000
_cell.angle_alpha   90.00
_cell.angle_beta   90.00
_cell.angle_gamma   90.00
#
_symmetry.space_group_name_H-M   'P 1'
#
loop_
_entity.id
_entity.type
_entity.pdbx_description
1 polymer ?
#
loop_
_entity_poly.entity_id
_entity_poly.type
_entity_poly.pdbx_seq_one_letter_code
_entity_poly.pdbx_strand_id
1 'polypeptide(L)' 'MIQAQQVGMKAIGAGLAVGLTGIGTGVAEMGIGAAAVGAIAENKDFFGLGLLFTVIPETIVIFGLVVGLLLLFL' A
#
# COMPACT_ATOMS: atom_id res chain seq x y z
N MET A 1 28.05 -15.59 -12.87
CA MET A 1 27.21 -16.36 -11.92
C MET A 1 26.75 -15.50 -10.75
N ILE A 2 27.67 -14.86 -10.00
CA ILE A 2 27.34 -14.03 -8.83
C ILE A 2 26.38 -12.86 -9.15
N GLN A 3 26.59 -12.14 -10.26
CA GLN A 3 25.71 -11.02 -10.66
C GLN A 3 24.26 -11.45 -10.94
N ALA A 4 24.05 -12.58 -11.61
CA ALA A 4 22.69 -13.08 -11.90
C ALA A 4 21.95 -13.46 -10.60
N GLN A 5 22.64 -14.09 -9.65
CA GLN A 5 22.08 -14.42 -8.34
C GLN A 5 21.71 -13.15 -7.55
N GLN A 6 22.54 -12.10 -7.62
CA GLN A 6 22.29 -10.84 -6.94
C GLN A 6 21.05 -10.11 -7.50
N VAL A 7 20.86 -10.12 -8.83
CA VAL A 7 19.65 -9.57 -9.46
C VAL A 7 18.40 -10.37 -9.06
N GLY A 8 18.50 -11.70 -8.99
CA GLY A 8 17.40 -12.55 -8.54
C GLY A 8 16.95 -12.23 -7.11
N MET A 9 17.88 -12.10 -6.16
CA MET A 9 17.55 -11.72 -4.78
C MET A 9 16.93 -10.32 -4.69
N LYS A 10 17.43 -9.34 -5.45
CA LYS A 10 16.84 -8.00 -5.51
C LYS A 10 15.39 -8.04 -5.98
N ALA A 11 15.09 -8.81 -7.03
CA ALA A 11 13.74 -8.96 -7.56
C ALA A 11 12.78 -9.61 -6.55
N ILE A 12 13.22 -10.65 -5.85
CA ILE A 12 12.43 -11.28 -4.78
C ILE A 12 12.18 -10.28 -3.65
N GLY A 13 13.20 -9.56 -3.20
CA GLY A 13 13.08 -8.53 -2.18
C GLY A 13 12.09 -7.42 -2.56
N ALA A 14 12.14 -6.95 -3.81
CA ALA A 14 11.20 -5.95 -4.32
C ALA A 14 9.76 -6.46 -4.34
N GLY A 15 9.54 -7.70 -4.80
CA GLY A 15 8.22 -8.33 -4.79
C GLY A 15 7.66 -8.49 -3.38
N LEU A 16 8.49 -8.89 -2.42
CA LEU A 16 8.09 -9.00 -1.00
C LEU A 16 7.77 -7.64 -0.38
N ALA A 17 8.58 -6.61 -0.65
CA ALA A 17 8.37 -5.27 -0.14
C ALA A 17 6.99 -4.75 -0.57
N VAL A 18 6.68 -4.79 -1.87
CA VAL A 18 5.39 -4.30 -2.40
C VAL A 18 4.23 -5.20 -2.00
N GLY A 19 4.40 -6.53 -2.08
CA GLY A 19 3.34 -7.49 -1.82
C GLY A 19 2.86 -7.45 -0.37
N LEU A 20 3.78 -7.45 0.60
CA LEU A 20 3.41 -7.48 2.02
C LEU A 20 2.82 -6.14 2.48
N THR A 21 3.36 -5.01 2.02
CA THR A 21 2.76 -3.70 2.33
C THR A 21 1.40 -3.51 1.65
N GLY A 22 1.23 -4.04 0.43
CA GLY A 22 -0.05 -4.01 -0.27
C GLY A 22 -1.14 -4.79 0.47
N ILE A 23 -0.80 -5.99 0.96
CA ILE A 23 -1.71 -6.78 1.81
C ILE A 23 -2.04 -6.02 3.11
N GLY A 24 -1.03 -5.48 3.79
CA GLY A 24 -1.24 -4.70 5.02
C GLY A 24 -2.12 -3.47 4.81
N THR A 25 -1.92 -2.77 3.70
CA THR A 25 -2.72 -1.60 3.31
C THR A 25 -4.16 -2.00 3.04
N GLY A 26 -4.40 -3.03 2.22
CA GLY A 26 -5.75 -3.51 1.91
C GLY A 26 -6.52 -3.99 3.14
N VAL A 27 -5.85 -4.61 4.11
CA VAL A 27 -6.48 -4.99 5.40
C VAL A 27 -6.89 -3.76 6.21
N ALA A 28 -6.05 -2.71 6.25
CA ALA A 28 -6.39 -1.47 6.92
C ALA A 28 -7.54 -0.73 6.22
N GLU A 29 -7.51 -0.65 4.89
CA GLU A 29 -8.53 0.02 4.08
C GLU A 29 -9.88 -0.68 4.10
N MET A 30 -9.93 -2.01 4.25
CA MET A 30 -11.19 -2.76 4.30
C MET A 30 -12.15 -2.19 5.35
N GLY A 31 -11.65 -1.93 6.55
CA GLY A 31 -12.46 -1.36 7.63
C GLY A 31 -12.78 0.12 7.43
N ILE A 32 -11.79 0.89 6.99
CA ILE A 32 -11.93 2.35 6.81
C ILE A 32 -12.90 2.66 5.68
N GLY A 33 -12.80 1.97 4.54
CA GLY A 33 -13.69 2.14 3.40
C GLY A 33 -15.14 1.78 3.75
N ALA A 34 -15.36 0.67 4.45
CA ALA A 34 -16.70 0.28 4.90
C ALA A 34 -17.33 1.34 5.83
N ALA A 35 -16.57 1.85 6.79
CA ALA A 35 -17.02 2.90 7.70
C ALA A 35 -17.27 4.23 6.96
N ALA A 36 -16.39 4.62 6.05
CA ALA A 36 -16.52 5.85 5.26
C ALA A 36 -17.79 5.83 4.40
N VAL A 37 -18.06 4.73 3.69
CA VAL A 37 -19.28 4.59 2.87
C VAL A 37 -20.54 4.64 3.74
N GLY A 38 -20.53 3.99 4.90
CA GLY A 38 -21.64 4.06 5.86
C GLY A 38 -21.92 5.50 6.34
N ALA A 39 -20.86 6.23 6.73
CA ALA A 39 -20.99 7.63 7.17
C ALA A 39 -21.50 8.55 6.04
N ILE A 40 -21.02 8.34 4.80
CA ILE A 40 -21.45 9.10 3.62
C ILE A 40 -22.93 8.84 3.28
N ALA A 41 -23.41 7.61 3.52
CA ALA A 41 -24.81 7.25 3.30
C ALA A 41 -25.76 7.98 4.26
N GLU A 42 -25.33 8.24 5.50
CA GLU A 42 -26.08 9.06 6.46
C GLU A 42 -25.95 10.56 6.20
N ASN A 43 -24.73 11.04 5.93
CA ASN A 43 -24.46 12.44 5.66
C ASN A 43 -23.34 12.61 4.62
N LYS A 44 -23.70 13.21 3.47
CA LYS A 44 -22.82 13.41 2.33
C LYS A 44 -21.65 14.36 2.61
N ASP A 45 -21.74 15.21 3.64
CA ASP A 45 -20.66 16.12 4.05
C ASP A 45 -19.42 15.35 4.54
N PHE A 46 -19.58 14.08 4.94
CA PHE A 46 -18.47 13.22 5.35
C PHE A 46 -17.63 12.70 4.19
N PHE A 47 -17.99 12.95 2.92
CA PHE A 47 -17.23 12.45 1.77
C PHE A 47 -15.74 12.81 1.83
N GLY A 48 -15.42 14.09 2.09
CA GLY A 48 -14.03 14.55 2.14
C GLY A 48 -13.25 13.95 3.31
N LEU A 49 -13.89 13.83 4.48
CA LEU A 49 -13.26 13.25 5.67
C LEU A 49 -13.09 11.73 5.54
N GLY A 50 -14.06 11.04 4.96
CA GLY A 50 -13.99 9.62 4.65
C GLY A 50 -12.86 9.31 3.67
N LEU A 51 -12.71 10.12 2.61
CA LEU A 51 -11.59 9.99 1.67
C LEU A 51 -10.24 10.23 2.37
N LEU A 52 -10.15 11.24 3.24
CA LEU A 52 -8.92 11.52 4.00
C LEU A 52 -8.49 10.31 4.83
N PHE A 53 -9.43 9.68 5.56
CA PHE A 53 -9.10 8.51 6.37
C PHE A 53 -8.67 7.30 5.53
N THR A 54 -9.28 7.08 4.36
CA THR A 54 -8.88 5.99 3.45
C THR A 54 -7.47 6.19 2.89
N VAL A 55 -7.04 7.43 2.65
CA VAL A 55 -5.70 7.73 2.11
C VAL A 55 -4.57 7.53 3.14
N ILE A 56 -4.85 7.55 4.45
CA ILE A 56 -3.80 7.39 5.48
C ILE A 56 -3.10 6.02 5.33
N PRO A 57 -3.81 4.87 5.28
CA PRO A 57 -3.20 3.57 4.98
C PRO A 57 -2.39 3.51 3.69
N GLU A 58 -2.76 4.26 2.65
CA GLU A 58 -2.11 4.21 1.34
C GLU A 58 -0.61 4.59 1.43
N THR A 59 -0.22 5.35 2.45
CA THR A 59 1.20 5.64 2.75
C THR A 59 2.04 4.37 2.96
N ILE A 60 1.44 3.29 3.50
CA ILE A 60 2.12 2.03 3.80
C ILE A 60 2.53 1.34 2.48
N VAL A 61 1.61 1.20 1.52
CA VAL A 61 1.92 0.59 0.22
C VAL A 61 2.86 1.47 -0.60
N ILE A 62 2.75 2.81 -0.51
CA ILE A 62 3.67 3.73 -1.16
C ILE A 62 5.11 3.52 -0.65
N PHE A 63 5.31 3.33 0.66
CA PHE A 63 6.64 3.02 1.18
C PHE A 63 7.18 1.68 0.69
N GLY A 64 6.34 0.64 0.61
CA GLY A 64 6.73 -0.64 0.02
C GLY A 64 7.10 -0.52 -1.46
N LEU A 65 6.34 0.29 -2.22
CA LEU A 65 6.64 0.62 -3.61
C LEU A 65 7.98 1.33 -3.75
N VAL A 66 8.24 2.37 -2.94
CA VAL A 66 9.52 3.09 -2.96
C VAL A 66 10.67 2.12 -2.68
N VAL A 67 10.58 1.29 -1.63
CA VAL A 67 11.62 0.28 -1.32
C VAL A 67 11.79 -0.72 -2.48
N GLY A 68 10.70 -1.19 -3.08
CA GLY A 68 10.76 -2.08 -4.25
C GLY A 68 11.49 -1.44 -5.44
N LEU A 69 11.20 -0.17 -5.74
CA LEU A 69 11.88 0.58 -6.78
C LEU A 69 13.36 0.77 -6.44
N LEU A 70 13.70 1.11 -5.20
CA LEU A 70 15.08 1.24 -4.77
C LEU A 70 15.84 -0.09 -4.96
N LEU A 71 15.26 -1.23 -4.59
CA LEU A 71 15.90 -2.54 -4.76
C LEU A 71 16.12 -2.94 -6.22
N LEU A 72 15.23 -2.51 -7.13
CA LEU A 72 15.33 -2.83 -8.55
C LEU A 72 16.32 -1.91 -9.30
N PHE A 73 16.39 -0.64 -8.91
CA PHE A 73 17.10 0.39 -9.67
C PHE A 73 18.41 0.89 -9.04
N LEU A 74 18.64 0.60 -7.76
CA LEU A 74 19.95 0.74 -7.09
C LEU A 74 20.56 -0.64 -6.87
#